data_AF-A0AAW1WQM3-F1
#
_entry.id   AF-A0AAW1WQM3-F1
#
_cell.length_a   1.000
_cell.length_b   1.000
_cell.length_c   1.000
_cell.angle_alpha   90.00
_cell.angle_beta   90.00
_cell.angle_gamma   90.00
#
_symmetry.space_group_name_H-M   'P 1'
#
loop_
_entity.id
_entity.type
_entity.pdbx_description
1 polymer ?
#
loop_
_entity_poly.entity_id
_entity_poly.type
_entity_poly.pdbx_seq_one_letter_code
_entity_poly.pdbx_strand_id
1 'polypeptide(L)'
;MEISLGVWVALVVGGLPFFGLLLWWWNEFRYVLPHKLRGSSTGTKLPPGHLGFPFLGEMLTFLWYFKILRRPDEFINAKRAKYGDGVGMYRTHLFGNTVHHNMLTGVHGSSHARVRSYVINVINKPNALHRIAGLVQPRMVAAFESWALKGRIKAYDESKKVTVENIGKLFVSLEPGPLLDTIDKFIEGVIKGFKAHPFNVPGSAYHSALQV
;
A
#
# COMPACT_ATOMS: atom_id res chain seq x y z
N MET A 1 9.49 -10.06 48.57
CA MET A 1 8.76 -8.78 48.63
C MET A 1 7.42 -8.98 47.95
N GLU A 2 6.33 -9.01 48.71
CA GLU A 2 4.99 -8.98 48.10
C GLU A 2 4.63 -7.53 47.78
N ILE A 3 4.40 -7.25 46.50
CA ILE A 3 3.94 -5.94 46.07
C ILE A 3 2.46 -5.84 46.48
N SER A 4 2.14 -4.88 47.35
CA SER A 4 0.77 -4.72 47.85
C SER A 4 -0.20 -4.39 46.71
N LEU A 5 -1.45 -4.85 46.85
CA LEU A 5 -2.52 -4.58 45.86
C LEU A 5 -2.67 -3.08 45.58
N GLY A 6 -2.44 -2.21 46.57
CA GLY A 6 -2.48 -0.76 46.40
C GLY A 6 -1.38 -0.21 45.47
N VAL A 7 -0.17 -0.80 45.49
CA VAL A 7 0.92 -0.43 44.58
C VAL A 7 0.59 -0.90 43.15
N TRP A 8 0.00 -2.09 43.00
CA TRP A 8 -0.49 -2.55 41.70
C TRP A 8 -1.58 -1.63 41.13
N VAL A 9 -2.55 -1.23 41.94
CA VAL A 9 -3.62 -0.31 41.54
C VAL A 9 -3.03 1.05 41.16
N ALA A 10 -2.08 1.60 41.92
CA ALA A 10 -1.44 2.87 41.59
C ALA A 10 -0.62 2.81 40.28
N LEU A 11 0.10 1.71 40.04
CA LEU A 11 0.86 1.50 38.80
C LEU A 11 -0.07 1.31 37.59
N VAL A 12 -1.19 0.62 37.75
CA VAL A 12 -2.17 0.42 36.67
C VAL A 12 -2.93 1.72 36.39
N VAL A 13 -3.41 2.42 37.41
CA VAL A 13 -4.24 3.62 37.26
C VAL A 13 -3.41 4.87 36.91
N GLY A 14 -2.18 4.98 37.38
CA GLY A 14 -1.29 6.11 37.07
C GLY A 14 -0.29 5.81 35.96
N GLY A 15 0.38 4.66 36.03
CA GLY A 15 1.45 4.28 35.12
C GLY A 15 0.97 3.99 33.70
N LEU A 16 -0.12 3.23 33.52
CA LEU A 16 -0.64 2.93 32.18
C LEU A 16 -1.10 4.18 31.41
N PRO A 17 -1.90 5.12 31.97
CA PRO A 17 -2.27 6.32 31.23
C PRO A 17 -1.08 7.25 31.00
N PHE A 18 -0.12 7.36 31.92
CA PHE A 18 1.11 8.12 31.68
C PHE A 18 1.93 7.52 30.53
N PHE A 19 2.10 6.20 30.52
CA PHE A 19 2.77 5.49 29.44
C PHE A 19 2.02 5.64 28.11
N GLY A 20 0.69 5.58 28.13
CA GLY A 20 -0.17 5.84 26.98
C GLY A 20 -0.01 7.25 26.41
N LEU A 21 0.03 8.27 27.27
CA LEU A 21 0.30 9.66 26.87
C LEU A 21 1.70 9.83 26.28
N LEU A 22 2.70 9.18 26.88
CA LEU A 22 4.08 9.22 26.39
C LEU A 22 4.20 8.56 25.02
N LEU A 23 3.55 7.41 24.80
CA LEU A 23 3.45 6.76 23.49
C LEU A 23 2.70 7.62 22.48
N TRP A 24 1.62 8.27 22.87
CA TRP A 24 0.84 9.16 22.00
C TRP A 24 1.67 10.35 21.48
N TRP A 25 2.52 10.94 22.33
CA TRP A 25 3.38 12.07 21.98
C TRP A 25 4.72 11.68 21.35
N TRP A 26 5.14 10.43 21.45
CA TRP A 26 6.45 9.95 20.99
C TRP A 26 6.75 10.30 19.53
N ASN A 27 5.78 10.11 18.61
CA ASN A 27 5.96 10.43 17.19
C ASN A 27 6.10 11.94 16.96
N GLU A 28 5.37 12.78 17.70
CA GLU A 28 5.51 14.24 17.63
C GLU A 28 6.90 14.67 18.09
N PHE A 29 7.41 14.09 19.18
CA PHE A 29 8.78 14.34 19.64
C PHE A 29 9.84 13.87 18.64
N ARG A 30 9.62 12.74 17.97
CA ARG A 30 10.61 12.16 17.05
C ARG A 30 10.70 12.88 15.69
N TYR A 31 9.56 13.28 15.14
CA TYR A 31 9.48 13.79 13.76
C TYR A 31 9.22 15.30 13.68
N VAL A 32 8.53 15.89 14.66
CA VAL A 32 8.03 17.27 14.56
C VAL A 32 8.85 18.23 15.43
N LEU A 33 9.23 17.79 16.62
CA LEU A 33 10.07 18.60 17.51
C LEU A 33 11.40 19.02 16.86
N PRO A 34 12.15 18.14 16.15
CA PRO A 34 13.39 18.57 15.48
C PRO A 34 13.14 19.63 14.40
N HIS A 35 11.99 19.60 13.72
CA HIS A 35 11.66 20.57 12.67
C HIS A 35 11.20 21.91 13.26
N LYS A 36 10.49 21.89 14.39
CA LYS A 36 10.12 23.11 15.13
C LYS A 36 11.34 23.79 15.74
N LEU A 37 12.27 23.02 16.31
CA LEU A 37 13.50 23.53 16.92
C LEU A 37 14.49 24.07 15.88
N ARG A 38 14.49 23.52 14.67
CA ARG A 38 15.40 23.94 13.60
C ARG A 38 14.98 25.22 12.87
N GLY A 39 13.87 25.86 13.27
CA GLY A 39 13.46 27.20 12.84
C GLY A 39 13.49 27.43 11.33
N SER A 40 12.36 27.23 10.64
CA SER A 40 12.27 27.63 9.22
C SER A 40 12.25 29.15 9.10
N SER A 41 13.16 29.74 8.31
CA SER A 41 13.19 31.18 8.04
C SER A 41 11.97 31.68 7.26
N THR A 42 11.13 30.78 6.74
CA THR A 42 9.98 31.09 5.87
C THR A 42 8.62 31.10 6.57
N GLY A 43 8.55 30.91 7.89
CA GLY A 43 7.29 31.02 8.66
C GLY A 43 6.20 29.99 8.28
N THR A 44 6.54 28.97 7.48
CA THR A 44 5.59 27.95 7.01
C THR A 44 5.15 27.06 8.17
N LYS A 45 3.85 27.12 8.51
CA LYS A 45 3.22 26.23 9.50
C LYS A 45 3.01 24.86 8.87
N LEU A 46 3.36 23.80 9.59
CA LEU A 46 3.07 22.42 9.18
C LEU A 46 1.54 22.22 9.08
N PRO A 47 1.06 21.38 8.14
CA PRO A 47 -0.35 21.03 8.07
C PRO A 47 -0.84 20.45 9.41
N PRO A 48 -2.06 20.79 9.85
CA PRO A 48 -2.65 20.22 11.07
C PRO A 48 -2.89 18.70 10.94
N GLY A 49 -3.01 18.02 12.07
CA GLY A 49 -3.19 16.57 12.15
C GLY A 49 -2.34 15.93 13.24
N HIS A 50 -2.51 14.63 13.47
CA HIS A 50 -1.69 13.86 14.41
C HIS A 50 -1.00 12.68 13.72
N LEU A 51 0.16 12.30 14.24
CA LEU A 51 0.93 11.17 13.72
C LEU A 51 0.47 9.81 14.27
N GLY A 52 -0.46 9.77 15.24
CA GLY A 52 -0.95 8.51 15.83
C GLY A 52 0.13 7.75 16.62
N PHE A 53 -0.08 6.46 16.85
CA PHE A 53 0.77 5.64 17.71
C PHE A 53 2.18 5.40 17.13
N PRO A 54 3.19 5.14 17.97
CA PRO A 54 4.55 4.82 17.51
C PRO A 54 4.56 3.64 16.56
N PHE A 55 5.34 3.74 15.48
CA PHE A 55 5.50 2.74 14.39
C PHE A 55 4.25 2.47 13.55
N LEU A 56 3.08 2.29 14.17
CA LEU A 56 1.81 1.99 13.51
C LEU A 56 1.13 3.24 12.94
N GLY A 57 1.33 4.40 13.55
CA GLY A 57 0.60 5.62 13.24
C GLY A 57 -0.91 5.41 13.30
N GLU A 58 -1.57 5.63 12.17
CA GLU A 58 -3.01 5.39 12.00
C GLU A 58 -3.32 4.16 11.15
N MET A 59 -2.36 3.25 10.98
CA MET A 59 -2.53 2.07 10.13
C MET A 59 -3.69 1.17 10.55
N LEU A 60 -4.01 1.08 11.85
CA LEU A 60 -5.15 0.31 12.32
C LEU A 60 -6.48 0.93 11.89
N THR A 61 -6.61 2.25 12.05
CA THR A 61 -7.78 3.00 11.58
C THR A 61 -7.90 2.91 10.06
N PHE A 62 -6.80 3.07 9.34
CA PHE A 62 -6.74 2.88 7.88
C PHE A 62 -7.22 1.48 7.48
N LEU A 63 -6.69 0.42 8.10
CA LEU A 63 -7.10 -0.96 7.82
C LEU A 63 -8.57 -1.23 8.19
N TRP A 64 -9.08 -0.60 9.26
CA TRP A 64 -10.49 -0.68 9.63
C TRP A 64 -11.39 -0.13 8.52
N TYR A 65 -11.11 1.08 8.01
CA TYR A 65 -11.87 1.67 6.91
C TYR A 65 -11.75 0.86 5.61
N PHE A 66 -10.55 0.38 5.29
CA PHE A 66 -10.28 -0.32 4.04
C PHE A 66 -10.76 -1.77 4.03
N LYS A 67 -10.53 -2.54 5.10
CA LYS A 67 -10.82 -3.98 5.14
C LYS A 67 -12.14 -4.32 5.81
N ILE A 68 -12.52 -3.62 6.88
CA ILE A 68 -13.72 -3.95 7.67
C ILE A 68 -14.93 -3.17 7.15
N LEU A 69 -14.83 -1.84 7.11
CA LEU A 69 -15.92 -0.99 6.64
C LEU A 69 -16.08 -0.98 5.12
N ARG A 70 -15.03 -1.35 4.36
CA ARG A 70 -14.97 -1.31 2.88
C ARG A 70 -15.32 0.07 2.30
N ARG A 71 -14.97 1.14 3.04
CA ARG A 71 -15.21 2.55 2.68
C ARG A 71 -13.91 3.35 2.79
N PRO A 72 -12.97 3.16 1.86
CA PRO A 72 -11.65 3.79 1.93
C PRO A 72 -11.72 5.32 1.86
N ASP A 73 -12.69 5.86 1.11
CA ASP A 73 -12.83 7.30 0.91
C ASP A 73 -13.25 8.03 2.20
N GLU A 74 -13.99 7.35 3.09
CA GLU A 74 -14.42 7.94 4.37
C GLU A 74 -13.24 8.21 5.30
N PHE A 75 -12.17 7.41 5.24
CA PHE A 75 -10.94 7.69 6.01
C PHE A 75 -10.33 9.04 5.62
N ILE A 76 -10.25 9.31 4.31
CA ILE A 76 -9.70 10.56 3.78
C ILE A 76 -10.65 11.72 4.07
N ASN A 77 -11.95 11.53 3.85
CA ASN A 77 -12.96 12.57 4.02
C ASN A 77 -13.11 12.98 5.50
N ALA A 78 -13.10 12.03 6.44
CA ALA A 78 -13.17 12.33 7.86
C ALA A 78 -11.98 13.19 8.33
N LYS A 79 -10.77 12.90 7.81
CA LYS A 79 -9.57 13.68 8.12
C LYS A 79 -9.57 15.05 7.47
N ARG A 80 -10.01 15.13 6.22
CA ARG A 80 -10.19 16.40 5.51
C ARG A 80 -11.19 17.29 6.24
N ALA A 81 -12.31 16.73 6.72
CA ALA A 81 -13.31 17.49 7.48
C ALA A 81 -12.76 17.97 8.84
N LYS A 82 -11.98 17.13 9.53
CA LYS A 82 -11.47 17.42 10.88
C LYS A 82 -10.24 18.32 10.92
N TYR A 83 -9.34 18.18 9.95
CA TYR A 83 -8.03 18.85 9.94
C TYR A 83 -7.82 19.70 8.68
N GLY A 84 -8.80 19.83 7.79
CA GLY A 84 -8.60 20.51 6.51
C GLY A 84 -8.39 22.01 6.58
N ASP A 85 -8.75 22.69 7.68
CA ASP A 85 -8.59 24.14 7.95
C ASP A 85 -8.48 25.04 6.70
N GLY A 86 -9.44 24.93 5.77
CA GLY A 86 -9.51 25.70 4.52
C GLY A 86 -8.48 25.35 3.43
N VAL A 87 -7.35 24.75 3.77
CA VAL A 87 -6.26 24.37 2.83
C VAL A 87 -6.46 22.96 2.25
N GLY A 88 -7.29 22.13 2.88
CA GLY A 88 -7.60 20.76 2.45
C GLY A 88 -6.46 19.76 2.66
N MET A 89 -5.41 20.13 3.40
CA MET A 89 -4.24 19.31 3.69
C MET A 89 -4.18 18.93 5.17
N TYR A 90 -3.83 17.67 5.46
CA TYR A 90 -3.60 17.19 6.82
C TYR A 90 -2.37 16.28 6.87
N ARG A 91 -1.76 16.14 8.05
CA ARG A 91 -0.66 15.18 8.29
C ARG A 91 -1.15 13.91 8.98
N THR A 92 -0.56 12.77 8.62
CA THR A 92 -0.83 11.45 9.20
C THR A 92 0.39 10.55 9.01
N HIS A 93 0.58 9.55 9.87
CA HIS A 93 1.62 8.54 9.69
C HIS A 93 0.97 7.22 9.25
N LEU A 94 1.36 6.72 8.08
CA LEU A 94 0.87 5.48 7.49
C LEU A 94 2.06 4.71 6.88
N PHE A 95 1.96 3.38 6.86
CA PHE A 95 2.87 2.44 6.19
C PHE A 95 4.34 2.41 6.67
N GLY A 96 4.75 3.22 7.63
CA GLY A 96 6.13 3.23 8.09
C GLY A 96 7.10 3.60 6.95
N ASN A 97 8.27 2.95 6.88
CA ASN A 97 9.29 3.23 5.88
C ASN A 97 9.47 2.04 4.93
N THR A 98 8.63 1.94 3.91
CA THR A 98 8.76 0.90 2.87
C THR A 98 8.63 1.49 1.48
N VAL A 99 9.78 1.70 0.84
CA VAL A 99 9.86 1.97 -0.60
C VAL A 99 10.91 1.03 -1.18
N HIS A 100 10.53 0.20 -2.16
CA HIS A 100 11.48 -0.67 -2.84
C HIS A 100 12.37 0.16 -3.77
N HIS A 101 13.64 0.31 -3.40
CA HIS A 101 14.61 1.22 -4.05
C HIS A 101 14.87 0.94 -5.54
N ASN A 102 14.53 -0.25 -6.04
CA ASN A 102 14.80 -0.66 -7.43
C ASN A 102 13.55 -0.67 -8.33
N MET A 103 12.36 -0.38 -7.79
CA MET A 103 11.14 -0.27 -8.60
C MET A 103 11.04 1.14 -9.18
N LEU A 104 10.34 1.31 -10.31
CA LEU A 104 10.09 2.65 -10.89
C LEU A 104 9.53 3.63 -9.85
N THR A 105 8.70 3.14 -8.92
CA THR A 105 8.10 3.93 -7.84
C THR A 105 9.08 4.32 -6.72
N GLY A 106 10.26 3.70 -6.63
CA GLY A 106 11.26 3.94 -5.59
C GLY A 106 12.57 4.57 -6.06
N VAL A 107 12.76 4.74 -7.37
CA VAL A 107 13.90 5.49 -7.94
C VAL A 107 13.55 6.96 -8.14
N HIS A 108 14.56 7.83 -8.08
CA HIS A 108 14.38 9.29 -8.25
C HIS A 108 15.34 9.88 -9.29
N GLY A 109 15.08 11.13 -9.70
CA GLY A 109 15.95 11.90 -10.59
C GLY A 109 16.20 11.25 -11.95
N SER A 110 17.46 11.26 -12.40
CA SER A 110 17.87 10.73 -13.71
C SER A 110 17.64 9.22 -13.84
N SER A 111 17.78 8.46 -12.74
CA SER A 111 17.46 7.03 -12.72
C SER A 111 15.98 6.77 -12.96
N HIS A 112 15.09 7.54 -12.33
CA HIS A 112 13.65 7.48 -12.60
C HIS A 112 13.33 7.82 -14.07
N ALA A 113 13.90 8.92 -14.59
CA ALA A 113 13.69 9.32 -15.98
C ALA A 113 14.09 8.21 -16.97
N ARG A 114 15.20 7.53 -16.71
CA ARG A 114 15.71 6.42 -17.53
C ARG A 114 14.78 5.20 -17.51
N VAL A 115 14.46 4.69 -16.33
CA VAL A 115 13.56 3.51 -16.18
C VAL A 115 12.19 3.82 -16.77
N ARG A 116 11.65 5.01 -16.51
CA ARG A 116 10.37 5.46 -17.08
C ARG A 116 10.39 5.48 -18.61
N SER A 117 11.49 5.94 -19.21
CA SER A 117 11.65 5.98 -20.67
C SER A 117 11.55 4.59 -21.29
N TYR A 118 12.23 3.59 -20.72
CA TYR A 118 12.15 2.21 -21.20
C TYR A 118 10.73 1.67 -21.15
N VAL A 119 10.03 1.85 -20.03
CA VAL A 119 8.64 1.39 -19.87
C VAL A 119 7.74 2.05 -20.91
N ILE A 120 7.77 3.38 -21.02
CA ILE A 120 6.90 4.13 -21.94
C ILE A 120 7.12 3.73 -23.40
N ASN A 121 8.38 3.52 -23.80
CA ASN A 121 8.69 3.15 -25.17
C ASN A 121 8.10 1.78 -25.54
N VAL A 122 7.97 0.87 -24.58
CA VAL A 122 7.47 -0.49 -24.81
C VAL A 122 5.95 -0.58 -24.75
N ILE A 123 5.26 0.28 -23.97
CA ILE A 123 3.81 0.12 -23.71
C ILE A 123 2.95 1.32 -24.12
N ASN A 124 3.51 2.53 -24.23
CA ASN A 124 2.74 3.78 -24.40
C ASN A 124 3.23 4.62 -25.60
N LYS A 125 3.65 3.92 -26.67
CA LYS A 125 3.93 4.52 -27.99
C LYS A 125 2.90 4.01 -29.00
N PRO A 126 2.53 4.80 -30.02
CA PRO A 126 1.53 4.41 -31.00
C PRO A 126 1.77 3.02 -31.61
N ASN A 127 3.00 2.75 -32.07
CA ASN A 127 3.37 1.45 -32.65
C ASN A 127 3.32 0.30 -31.63
N ALA A 128 3.67 0.58 -30.37
CA ALA A 128 3.59 -0.41 -29.31
C ALA A 128 2.14 -0.74 -28.96
N LEU A 129 1.28 0.27 -28.82
CA LEU A 129 -0.15 0.11 -28.57
C LEU A 129 -0.82 -0.65 -29.71
N HIS A 130 -0.49 -0.33 -30.96
CA HIS A 130 -1.01 -1.06 -32.12
C HIS A 130 -0.64 -2.54 -32.08
N ARG A 131 0.63 -2.87 -31.78
CA ARG A 131 1.08 -4.27 -31.63
C ARG A 131 0.39 -4.98 -30.47
N ILE A 132 0.29 -4.32 -29.31
CA ILE A 132 -0.37 -4.87 -28.12
C ILE A 132 -1.85 -5.15 -28.44
N ALA A 133 -2.56 -4.21 -29.07
CA ALA A 133 -3.95 -4.38 -29.46
C ALA A 133 -4.13 -5.60 -30.38
N GLY A 134 -3.28 -5.73 -31.42
CA GLY A 134 -3.31 -6.87 -32.33
C GLY A 134 -3.06 -8.23 -31.63
N LEU A 135 -2.20 -8.25 -30.60
CA LEU A 135 -1.92 -9.47 -29.82
C LEU A 135 -3.03 -9.82 -28.82
N VAL A 136 -3.63 -8.82 -28.19
CA VAL A 136 -4.59 -9.00 -27.09
C VAL A 136 -6.02 -9.23 -27.61
N GLN A 137 -6.40 -8.56 -28.71
CA GLN A 137 -7.77 -8.56 -29.22
C GLN A 137 -8.32 -9.97 -29.50
N PRO A 138 -7.61 -10.89 -30.17
CA PRO A 138 -8.14 -12.23 -30.43
C PRO A 138 -8.48 -12.99 -29.14
N ARG A 139 -7.61 -12.91 -28.12
CA ARG A 139 -7.82 -13.55 -26.82
C ARG A 139 -9.00 -12.93 -26.06
N MET A 140 -9.16 -11.61 -26.12
CA MET A 140 -10.31 -10.93 -25.52
C MET A 140 -11.63 -11.35 -26.17
N VAL A 141 -11.70 -11.39 -27.50
CA VAL A 141 -12.89 -11.81 -28.23
C VAL A 141 -13.27 -13.25 -27.84
N ALA A 142 -12.32 -14.18 -27.89
CA ALA A 142 -12.55 -15.58 -27.49
C ALA A 142 -13.02 -15.71 -26.03
N ALA A 143 -12.46 -14.90 -25.12
CA ALA A 143 -12.91 -14.89 -23.73
C ALA A 143 -14.36 -14.40 -23.59
N PHE A 144 -14.74 -13.31 -24.27
CA PHE A 144 -16.10 -12.79 -24.23
C PHE A 144 -17.13 -13.77 -24.82
N GLU A 145 -16.80 -14.42 -25.93
CA GLU A 145 -17.63 -15.49 -26.51
C GLU A 145 -17.81 -16.65 -25.52
N SER A 146 -16.72 -17.09 -24.88
CA SER A 146 -16.76 -18.14 -23.84
C SER A 146 -17.63 -17.72 -22.64
N TRP A 147 -17.52 -16.47 -22.19
CA TRP A 147 -18.30 -15.95 -21.06
C TRP A 147 -19.78 -15.85 -21.39
N ALA A 148 -20.11 -15.44 -22.62
CA ALA A 148 -21.49 -15.40 -23.10
C ALA A 148 -22.12 -16.80 -23.08
N LEU A 149 -21.37 -17.83 -23.52
CA LEU A 149 -21.83 -19.22 -23.50
C LEU A 149 -22.00 -19.78 -22.08
N LYS A 150 -21.13 -19.40 -21.13
CA LYS A 150 -21.23 -19.81 -19.72
C LYS A 150 -22.44 -19.20 -18.99
N GLY A 151 -22.96 -18.06 -19.47
CA GLY A 151 -24.06 -17.33 -18.87
C GLY A 151 -23.67 -16.59 -17.59
N ARG A 152 -23.48 -17.31 -16.47
CA ARG A 152 -23.08 -16.70 -15.18
C ARG A 152 -21.60 -16.96 -14.90
N ILE A 153 -20.84 -15.87 -14.77
CA ILE A 153 -19.40 -15.92 -14.46
C ILE A 153 -19.06 -15.14 -13.20
N LYS A 154 -17.93 -15.47 -12.58
CA LYS A 154 -17.30 -14.61 -11.57
C LYS A 154 -16.34 -13.65 -12.26
N ALA A 155 -16.80 -12.43 -12.50
CA ALA A 155 -16.11 -11.44 -13.33
C ALA A 155 -14.65 -11.20 -12.92
N TYR A 156 -14.35 -11.17 -11.61
CA TYR A 156 -12.99 -10.99 -11.12
C TYR A 156 -12.05 -12.11 -11.58
N ASP A 157 -12.46 -13.38 -11.42
CA ASP A 157 -11.62 -14.55 -11.72
C ASP A 157 -11.36 -14.63 -13.23
N GLU A 158 -12.41 -14.47 -14.03
CA GLU A 158 -12.32 -14.51 -15.49
C GLU A 158 -11.50 -13.34 -16.06
N SER A 159 -11.71 -12.12 -15.55
CA SER A 159 -10.94 -10.93 -15.98
C SER A 159 -9.47 -11.02 -15.56
N LYS A 160 -9.20 -11.55 -14.35
CA LYS A 160 -7.84 -11.80 -13.88
C LYS A 160 -7.14 -12.79 -14.80
N LYS A 161 -7.79 -13.91 -15.13
CA LYS A 161 -7.24 -14.93 -16.03
C LYS A 161 -6.82 -14.34 -17.37
N VAL A 162 -7.73 -13.63 -18.05
CA VAL A 162 -7.43 -12.98 -19.34
C VAL A 162 -6.28 -11.98 -19.23
N THR A 163 -6.20 -11.26 -18.11
CA THR A 163 -5.13 -10.29 -17.86
C THR A 163 -3.77 -10.98 -17.68
N VAL A 164 -3.70 -12.03 -16.86
CA VAL A 164 -2.49 -12.82 -16.61
C VAL A 164 -1.99 -13.46 -17.91
N GLU A 165 -2.87 -14.05 -18.71
CA GLU A 165 -2.51 -14.65 -20.00
C GLU A 165 -1.96 -13.62 -20.99
N ASN A 166 -2.57 -12.43 -21.06
CA ASN A 166 -2.07 -11.36 -21.91
C ASN A 166 -0.72 -10.82 -21.44
N ILE A 167 -0.53 -10.62 -20.13
CA ILE A 167 0.76 -10.17 -19.58
C ILE A 167 1.84 -11.22 -19.81
N GLY A 168 1.54 -12.50 -19.53
CA GLY A 168 2.45 -13.63 -19.76
C GLY A 168 2.90 -13.70 -21.22
N LYS A 169 1.97 -13.53 -22.16
CA LYS A 169 2.29 -13.49 -23.58
C LYS A 169 3.08 -12.25 -23.99
N LEU A 170 2.73 -11.07 -23.49
CA LEU A 170 3.32 -9.80 -23.92
C LEU A 170 4.75 -9.59 -23.39
N PHE A 171 5.03 -9.99 -22.15
CA PHE A 171 6.30 -9.67 -21.48
C PHE A 171 7.24 -10.86 -21.36
N VAL A 172 6.71 -12.08 -21.36
CA VAL A 172 7.50 -13.31 -21.14
C VAL A 172 7.31 -14.31 -22.27
N SER A 173 6.51 -13.98 -23.30
CA SER A 173 6.18 -14.87 -24.42
C SER A 173 5.60 -16.23 -24.01
N LEU A 174 4.99 -16.30 -22.83
CA LEU A 174 4.37 -17.53 -22.31
C LEU A 174 2.92 -17.65 -22.79
N GLU A 175 2.56 -18.87 -23.18
CA GLU A 175 1.16 -19.23 -23.43
C GLU A 175 0.48 -19.76 -22.15
N PRO A 176 -0.86 -19.81 -22.12
CA PRO A 176 -1.61 -20.40 -21.01
C PRO A 176 -1.16 -21.84 -20.75
N GLY A 177 -0.86 -22.17 -19.50
CA GLY A 177 -0.41 -23.49 -19.11
C GLY A 177 0.19 -23.53 -17.70
N PRO A 178 0.66 -24.71 -17.25
CA PRO A 178 1.05 -24.95 -15.86
C PRO A 178 2.15 -24.02 -15.33
N LEU A 179 3.08 -23.63 -16.21
CA LEU A 179 4.15 -22.69 -15.85
C LEU A 179 3.57 -21.30 -15.55
N LEU A 180 2.67 -20.80 -16.39
CA LEU A 180 2.05 -19.49 -16.19
C LEU A 180 1.14 -19.49 -14.95
N ASP A 181 0.42 -20.59 -14.69
CA ASP A 181 -0.38 -20.76 -13.48
C ASP A 181 0.47 -20.73 -12.21
N THR A 182 1.69 -21.30 -12.28
CA THR A 182 2.65 -21.27 -11.18
C THR A 182 3.17 -19.85 -10.94
N ILE A 183 3.50 -19.13 -12.01
CA ILE A 183 3.89 -17.71 -11.93
C ILE A 183 2.77 -16.85 -11.34
N ASP A 184 1.51 -17.05 -11.75
CA ASP A 184 0.36 -16.32 -11.20
C ASP A 184 0.21 -16.55 -9.70
N LYS A 185 0.40 -17.78 -9.21
CA LYS A 185 0.39 -18.07 -7.76
C LYS A 185 1.49 -17.33 -7.01
N PHE A 186 2.70 -17.26 -7.57
CA PHE A 186 3.78 -16.47 -6.97
C PHE A 186 3.44 -14.98 -6.94
N ILE A 187 2.92 -14.43 -8.06
CA ILE A 187 2.48 -13.04 -8.15
C ILE A 187 1.38 -12.74 -7.11
N GLU A 188 0.41 -13.64 -6.92
CA GLU A 188 -0.58 -13.49 -5.86
C GLU A 188 0.04 -13.41 -4.47
N GLY A 189 1.03 -14.24 -4.18
CA GLY A 189 1.79 -14.23 -2.92
C GLY A 189 2.49 -12.89 -2.71
N VAL A 190 3.22 -12.42 -3.73
CA VAL A 190 3.91 -11.12 -3.71
C VAL A 190 2.93 -9.96 -3.53
N ILE A 191 1.80 -9.94 -4.26
CA ILE A 191 0.77 -8.90 -4.11
C ILE A 191 0.16 -8.92 -2.71
N LYS A 192 -0.06 -10.10 -2.11
CA LYS A 192 -0.56 -10.22 -0.74
C LYS A 192 0.44 -9.63 0.26
N GLY A 193 1.73 -9.90 0.10
CA GLY A 193 2.77 -9.31 0.95
C GLY A 193 2.96 -7.81 0.73
N PHE A 194 2.92 -7.33 -0.51
CA PHE A 194 2.98 -5.90 -0.83
C PHE A 194 1.84 -5.11 -0.18
N LYS A 195 0.64 -5.70 -0.12
CA LYS A 195 -0.53 -5.11 0.56
C LYS A 195 -0.55 -5.33 2.07
N ALA A 196 0.35 -6.16 2.61
CA ALA A 196 0.41 -6.44 4.02
C ALA A 196 1.10 -5.28 4.77
N HIS A 197 0.87 -5.21 6.08
CA HIS A 197 1.68 -4.32 6.89
C HIS A 197 3.12 -4.83 6.88
N PRO A 198 4.14 -3.97 6.77
CA PRO A 198 5.54 -4.38 6.61
C PRO A 198 6.19 -4.87 7.91
N PHE A 199 5.56 -5.84 8.58
CA PHE A 199 6.12 -6.56 9.71
C PHE A 199 6.74 -7.86 9.22
N ASN A 200 8.06 -7.98 9.34
CA ASN A 200 8.80 -9.17 8.94
C ASN A 200 8.77 -10.24 10.05
N VAL A 201 7.62 -10.87 10.26
CA VAL A 201 7.42 -11.93 11.26
C VAL A 201 7.12 -13.26 10.56
N PRO A 202 7.72 -14.40 10.97
CA PRO A 202 7.39 -15.71 10.42
C PRO A 202 5.89 -15.98 10.39
N GLY A 203 5.39 -16.47 9.25
CA GLY A 203 3.96 -16.72 9.02
C GLY A 203 3.14 -15.50 8.58
N SER A 204 3.71 -14.29 8.59
CA SER A 204 3.05 -13.11 7.99
C SER A 204 3.12 -13.13 6.46
N ALA A 205 2.11 -12.56 5.80
CA ALA A 205 2.11 -12.42 4.33
C ALA A 205 3.28 -11.57 3.82
N TYR A 206 3.74 -10.59 4.60
CA TYR A 206 4.91 -9.78 4.26
C TYR A 206 6.19 -10.63 4.27
N HIS A 207 6.39 -11.46 5.32
CA HIS A 207 7.53 -12.38 5.41
C HIS A 207 7.53 -13.41 4.29
N SER A 208 6.38 -14.02 3.98
CA SER A 208 6.28 -14.98 2.87
C SER A 208 6.61 -14.35 1.52
N ALA A 209 6.22 -13.10 1.27
CA ALA A 209 6.53 -12.42 0.01
C ALA A 209 8.01 -12.05 -0.15
N LEU A 210 8.77 -11.95 0.95
CA LEU A 210 10.22 -11.75 0.89
C LEU A 210 10.99 -13.05 0.56
N GLN A 211 10.33 -14.20 0.63
CA GLN A 211 10.92 -15.52 0.38
C GLN A 211 10.63 -16.07 -1.02
N VAL A 212 9.89 -15.32 -1.84
CA VAL A 212 9.55 -15.67 -3.24
C VAL A 212 10.69 -15.30 -4.17
#